data_AF-A0A5E4K657-F1
#
_entry.id   AF-A0A5E4K657-F1
#
_cell.length_a   1.000
_cell.length_b   1.000
_cell.length_c   1.000
_cell.angle_alpha   90.00
_cell.angle_beta   90.00
_cell.angle_gamma   90.00
#
_symmetry.space_group_name_H-M   'P 1'
#
loop_
_entity.id
_entity.type
_entity.pdbx_description
1 polymer ?
#
loop_
_entity_poly.entity_id
_entity_poly.type
_entity_poly.pdbx_seq_one_letter_code
_entity_poly.pdbx_strand_id
1 'polypeptide(L)'
;MVRPDDAKERYERALEMREALLKTDPENTNYISGVVRTTLTLGQNIIIIGDLKERKDSLQYFDEAYRILNKKAEQFNNIGLKYESFLAFRLGLLSKLKYNARVIELEKTATKRAAGYRECAKLASRLADIETEEEQKKKWSDTALYYEGRALVNDSINENFNREKLFEAVNKFKQATSCDEAFPCYCVYDALIKIRELTTNERDLRSLKQYLSRTRQKMSKGEATKACFLKIEQAIEKVHKGEDIDDLIKEINEIILNMDHSGLKEHFNYAVKSIDEYYKNPMIVEIKFQNWQLWGTISGMNGTVRIIVKGDVLWEEMIDKQKNFNIPFEPENLHEDIIFESLENPHHIRKKTLDFCELIDGNRVFFLKRRAM
;
A
#
# COMPACT_ATOMS: atom_id res chain seq x y z
N MET A 1 -30.28 -27.43 -1.12
CA MET A 1 -29.71 -26.19 -0.57
C MET A 1 -30.45 -25.03 -1.24
N VAL A 2 -31.15 -24.18 -0.49
CA VAL A 2 -31.96 -23.06 -1.05
C VAL A 2 -31.01 -21.97 -1.55
N ARG A 3 -31.28 -21.37 -2.72
CA ARG A 3 -30.45 -20.25 -3.21
C ARG A 3 -30.60 -19.06 -2.26
N PRO A 4 -29.52 -18.31 -1.93
CA PRO A 4 -29.60 -17.19 -1.00
C PRO A 4 -30.69 -16.15 -1.35
N ASP A 5 -30.87 -15.86 -2.64
CA ASP A 5 -31.92 -14.95 -3.13
C ASP A 5 -33.34 -15.46 -2.80
N ASP A 6 -33.61 -16.76 -3.01
CA ASP A 6 -34.91 -17.37 -2.64
C ASP A 6 -35.13 -17.35 -1.12
N ALA A 7 -34.05 -17.43 -0.33
CA ALA A 7 -34.13 -17.35 1.12
C ALA A 7 -34.50 -15.93 1.58
N LYS A 8 -33.91 -14.89 0.99
CA LYS A 8 -34.24 -13.48 1.26
C LYS A 8 -35.74 -13.22 1.12
N GLU A 9 -36.32 -13.56 -0.03
CA GLU A 9 -37.75 -13.31 -0.31
C GLU A 9 -38.66 -14.02 0.70
N ARG A 10 -38.33 -15.26 1.05
CA ARG A 10 -39.09 -16.03 2.07
C ARG A 10 -39.01 -15.38 3.44
N TYR A 11 -37.83 -14.89 3.84
CA TYR A 11 -37.66 -14.23 5.13
C TYR A 11 -38.31 -12.84 5.17
N GLU A 12 -38.35 -12.11 4.06
CA GLU A 12 -39.08 -10.84 3.94
C GLU A 12 -40.59 -11.04 4.16
N ARG A 13 -41.21 -11.95 3.41
CA ARG A 13 -42.64 -12.28 3.59
C ARG A 13 -42.94 -12.77 5.00
N ALA A 14 -42.06 -13.60 5.56
CA ALA A 14 -42.22 -14.10 6.92
C ALA A 14 -42.07 -12.99 7.97
N LEU A 15 -41.21 -12.00 7.73
CA LEU A 15 -41.05 -10.84 8.60
C LEU A 15 -42.32 -9.98 8.57
N GLU A 16 -42.86 -9.69 7.40
CA GLU A 16 -44.10 -8.94 7.23
C GLU A 16 -45.28 -9.58 7.99
N MET A 17 -45.47 -10.90 7.84
CA MET A 17 -46.52 -11.63 8.56
C MET A 17 -46.33 -11.57 10.07
N ARG A 18 -45.09 -11.73 10.56
CA ARG A 18 -44.80 -11.71 12.01
C ARG A 18 -44.94 -10.32 12.61
N GLU A 19 -44.58 -9.28 11.87
CA GLU A 19 -44.84 -7.90 12.28
C GLU A 19 -46.33 -7.58 12.33
N ALA A 20 -47.12 -8.11 11.39
CA ALA A 20 -48.58 -7.97 11.43
C ALA A 20 -49.17 -8.66 12.67
N LEU A 21 -48.72 -9.86 13.02
CA LEU A 21 -49.13 -10.56 14.24
C LEU A 21 -48.72 -9.78 15.49
N LEU A 22 -47.49 -9.28 15.55
CA LEU A 22 -47.01 -8.48 16.68
C LEU A 22 -47.82 -7.19 16.89
N LYS A 23 -48.34 -6.58 15.81
CA LYS A 23 -49.24 -5.41 15.95
C LYS A 23 -50.57 -5.76 16.59
N THR A 24 -51.06 -7.00 16.42
CA THR A 24 -52.33 -7.43 17.03
C THR A 24 -52.21 -7.75 18.51
N ASP A 25 -51.05 -8.24 18.94
CA ASP A 25 -50.74 -8.56 20.33
C ASP A 25 -49.27 -8.18 20.64
N PRO A 26 -49.01 -6.91 20.99
CA PRO A 26 -47.65 -6.38 21.17
C PRO A 26 -46.87 -6.99 22.34
N GLU A 27 -47.56 -7.55 23.34
CA GLU A 27 -46.94 -8.17 24.51
C GLU A 27 -46.66 -9.67 24.29
N ASN A 28 -47.08 -10.22 23.15
CA ASN A 28 -46.89 -11.64 22.84
C ASN A 28 -45.42 -11.98 22.61
N THR A 29 -44.83 -12.66 23.59
CA THR A 29 -43.42 -13.07 23.56
C THR A 29 -43.09 -13.97 22.36
N ASN A 30 -44.03 -14.78 21.88
CA ASN A 30 -43.82 -15.61 20.69
C ASN A 30 -43.75 -14.78 19.41
N TYR A 31 -44.58 -13.74 19.28
CA TYR A 31 -44.55 -12.84 18.12
C TYR A 31 -43.29 -11.98 18.13
N ILE A 32 -42.91 -11.45 19.29
CA ILE A 32 -41.66 -10.71 19.50
C ILE A 32 -40.46 -11.59 19.08
N SER A 33 -40.34 -12.78 19.64
CA SER A 33 -39.26 -13.74 19.32
C SER A 33 -39.24 -14.11 17.84
N GLY A 34 -40.43 -14.28 17.24
CA GLY A 34 -40.61 -14.47 15.81
C GLY A 34 -40.00 -13.33 14.99
N VAL A 35 -40.35 -12.08 15.28
CA VAL A 35 -39.83 -10.90 14.57
C VAL A 35 -38.31 -10.78 14.72
N VAL A 36 -37.79 -10.95 15.95
CA VAL A 36 -36.35 -10.89 16.24
C VAL A 36 -35.59 -11.92 15.41
N ARG A 37 -35.95 -13.20 15.53
CA ARG A 37 -35.24 -14.28 14.82
C ARG A 37 -35.25 -14.07 13.31
N THR A 38 -36.42 -13.69 12.77
CA THR A 38 -36.58 -13.46 11.33
C THR A 38 -35.72 -12.29 10.85
N THR A 39 -35.68 -11.20 11.62
CA THR A 39 -34.88 -10.02 11.31
C THR A 39 -33.39 -10.36 11.25
N LEU A 40 -32.87 -11.03 12.28
CA LEU A 40 -31.45 -11.37 12.35
C LEU A 40 -31.05 -12.32 11.22
N THR A 41 -31.87 -13.33 10.94
CA THR A 41 -31.64 -14.27 9.84
C THR A 41 -31.74 -13.61 8.46
N LEU A 42 -32.69 -12.68 8.28
CA LEU A 42 -32.81 -11.90 7.04
C LEU A 42 -31.57 -11.04 6.81
N GLY A 43 -31.15 -10.27 7.82
CA GLY A 43 -29.95 -9.43 7.72
C GLY A 43 -28.69 -10.23 7.40
N GLN A 44 -28.49 -11.38 8.04
CA GLN A 44 -27.38 -12.29 7.72
C GLN A 44 -27.45 -12.82 6.27
N ASN A 45 -28.63 -13.22 5.80
CA ASN A 45 -28.78 -13.69 4.42
C ASN A 45 -28.48 -12.58 3.40
N ILE A 46 -28.94 -11.35 3.65
CA ILE A 46 -28.65 -10.21 2.76
C ILE A 46 -27.14 -9.94 2.71
N ILE A 47 -26.43 -10.00 3.84
CA ILE A 47 -24.96 -9.87 3.87
C ILE A 47 -24.30 -11.00 3.05
N ILE A 48 -24.76 -12.25 3.22
CA ILE A 48 -24.24 -13.41 2.45
C ILE A 48 -24.47 -13.21 0.95
N ILE A 49 -25.66 -12.75 0.54
CA ILE A 49 -25.93 -12.43 -0.86
C ILE A 49 -24.95 -11.36 -1.34
N GLY A 50 -24.77 -10.27 -0.58
CA GLY A 50 -23.82 -9.22 -0.91
C GLY A 50 -22.38 -9.74 -1.10
N ASP A 51 -21.94 -10.68 -0.27
CA ASP A 51 -20.62 -11.31 -0.40
C ASP A 51 -20.45 -12.16 -1.68
N LEU A 52 -21.56 -12.68 -2.22
CA LEU A 52 -21.57 -13.51 -3.43
C LEU A 52 -21.73 -12.71 -4.73
N LYS A 53 -22.17 -11.45 -4.66
CA LYS A 53 -22.39 -10.60 -5.83
C LYS A 53 -21.11 -9.87 -6.24
N GLU A 54 -21.06 -9.46 -7.50
CA GLU A 54 -19.98 -8.60 -7.99
C GLU A 54 -19.94 -7.26 -7.25
N ARG A 55 -18.78 -6.58 -7.30
CA ARG A 55 -18.49 -5.38 -6.50
C ARG A 55 -19.60 -4.34 -6.51
N LYS A 56 -20.08 -3.95 -7.70
CA LYS A 56 -21.10 -2.91 -7.83
C LYS A 56 -22.46 -3.37 -7.31
N ASP A 57 -22.84 -4.59 -7.62
CA ASP A 57 -24.13 -5.16 -7.25
C ASP A 57 -24.21 -5.48 -5.76
N SER A 58 -23.07 -5.73 -5.09
CA SER A 58 -23.01 -5.99 -3.65
C SER A 58 -23.45 -4.79 -2.79
N LEU A 59 -23.27 -3.56 -3.28
CA LEU A 59 -23.50 -2.34 -2.52
C LEU A 59 -24.95 -2.19 -2.07
N GLN A 60 -25.92 -2.53 -2.93
CA GLN A 60 -27.34 -2.43 -2.59
C GLN A 60 -27.71 -3.35 -1.42
N TYR A 61 -27.12 -4.55 -1.36
CA TYR A 61 -27.41 -5.53 -0.31
C TYR A 61 -26.81 -5.08 1.03
N PHE A 62 -25.58 -4.58 1.04
CA PHE A 62 -24.98 -4.09 2.28
C PHE A 62 -25.68 -2.83 2.81
N ASP A 63 -26.13 -1.93 1.94
CA ASP A 63 -26.94 -0.77 2.34
C ASP A 63 -28.31 -1.20 2.88
N GLU A 64 -28.99 -2.12 2.19
CA GLU A 64 -30.27 -2.69 2.61
C GLU A 64 -30.16 -3.36 3.99
N ALA A 65 -29.17 -4.24 4.18
CA ALA A 65 -28.91 -4.90 5.45
C ALA A 65 -28.66 -3.88 6.56
N TYR A 66 -27.81 -2.88 6.32
CA TYR A 66 -27.51 -1.84 7.29
C TYR A 66 -28.78 -1.08 7.71
N ARG A 67 -29.62 -0.68 6.76
CA ARG A 67 -30.87 0.05 7.03
C ARG A 67 -31.86 -0.76 7.86
N ILE A 68 -32.08 -2.03 7.48
CA ILE A 68 -33.01 -2.92 8.20
C ILE A 68 -32.51 -3.14 9.63
N LEU A 69 -31.23 -3.54 9.77
CA LEU A 69 -30.65 -3.90 11.05
C LEU A 69 -30.53 -2.71 12.01
N ASN A 70 -30.15 -1.53 11.53
CA ASN A 70 -30.05 -0.34 12.37
C ASN A 70 -31.42 0.10 12.90
N LYS A 71 -32.43 0.15 12.02
CA LYS A 71 -33.82 0.44 12.43
C LYS A 71 -34.32 -0.57 13.47
N LYS A 72 -34.00 -1.84 13.28
CA LYS A 72 -34.44 -2.92 14.17
C LYS A 72 -33.72 -2.93 15.51
N ALA A 73 -32.44 -2.58 15.54
CA ALA A 73 -31.70 -2.40 16.77
C ALA A 73 -32.38 -1.35 17.68
N GLU A 74 -32.70 -0.18 17.12
CA GLU A 74 -33.42 0.88 17.86
C GLU A 74 -34.78 0.40 18.37
N GLN A 75 -35.55 -0.30 17.54
CA GLN A 75 -36.85 -0.86 17.94
C GLN A 75 -36.71 -1.86 19.09
N PHE A 76 -35.79 -2.81 19.00
CA PHE A 76 -35.55 -3.81 20.05
C PHE A 76 -35.09 -3.16 21.35
N ASN A 77 -34.24 -2.14 21.27
CA ASN A 77 -33.81 -1.39 22.44
C ASN A 77 -34.98 -0.70 23.16
N ASN A 78 -35.88 -0.08 22.39
CA ASN A 78 -37.04 0.65 22.94
C ASN A 78 -38.04 -0.25 23.66
N ILE A 79 -38.11 -1.54 23.31
CA ILE A 79 -38.96 -2.54 23.98
C ILE A 79 -38.20 -3.38 25.03
N GLY A 80 -36.97 -2.98 25.40
CA GLY A 80 -36.19 -3.61 26.45
C GLY A 80 -35.40 -4.85 26.04
N LEU A 81 -35.43 -5.24 24.76
CA LEU A 81 -34.67 -6.37 24.20
C LEU A 81 -33.22 -5.96 23.91
N LYS A 82 -32.45 -5.74 24.98
CA LYS A 82 -31.09 -5.20 24.89
C LYS A 82 -30.13 -6.13 24.14
N TYR A 83 -30.23 -7.43 24.34
CA TYR A 83 -29.34 -8.40 23.70
C TYR A 83 -29.63 -8.52 22.19
N GLU A 84 -30.90 -8.57 21.81
CA GLU A 84 -31.35 -8.62 20.43
C GLU A 84 -31.01 -7.34 19.68
N SER A 85 -31.20 -6.19 20.34
CA SER A 85 -30.74 -4.89 19.85
C SER A 85 -29.24 -4.90 19.56
N PHE A 86 -28.45 -5.41 20.51
CA PHE A 86 -27.00 -5.54 20.36
C PHE A 86 -26.62 -6.41 19.15
N LEU A 87 -27.27 -7.56 18.96
CA LEU A 87 -27.01 -8.44 17.81
C LEU A 87 -27.35 -7.76 16.48
N ALA A 88 -28.50 -7.09 16.39
CA ALA A 88 -28.91 -6.35 15.21
C ALA A 88 -27.92 -5.21 14.91
N PHE A 89 -27.54 -4.45 15.95
CA PHE A 89 -26.58 -3.37 15.87
C PHE A 89 -25.20 -3.84 15.36
N ARG A 90 -24.69 -4.96 15.91
CA ARG A 90 -23.43 -5.59 15.48
C ARG A 90 -23.46 -5.98 14.00
N LEU A 91 -24.52 -6.65 13.54
CA LEU A 91 -24.68 -7.00 12.11
C LEU A 91 -24.82 -5.74 11.22
N GLY A 92 -25.45 -4.68 11.74
CA GLY A 92 -25.53 -3.39 11.07
C GLY A 92 -24.14 -2.79 10.85
N LEU A 93 -23.29 -2.74 11.89
CA LEU A 93 -21.91 -2.28 11.77
C LEU A 93 -21.10 -3.10 10.76
N LEU A 94 -21.24 -4.43 10.78
CA LEU A 94 -20.61 -5.31 9.80
C LEU A 94 -21.05 -4.98 8.36
N SER A 95 -22.36 -4.77 8.15
CA SER A 95 -22.91 -4.39 6.85
C SER A 95 -22.33 -3.06 6.37
N LYS A 96 -22.23 -2.07 7.27
CA LYS A 96 -21.64 -0.77 6.95
C LYS A 96 -20.15 -0.87 6.61
N LEU A 97 -19.41 -1.70 7.34
CA LEU A 97 -18.00 -1.98 7.07
C LEU A 97 -17.81 -2.58 5.68
N LYS A 98 -18.60 -3.62 5.34
CA LYS A 98 -18.56 -4.26 4.02
C LYS A 98 -18.96 -3.30 2.89
N TYR A 99 -20.00 -2.49 3.09
CA TYR A 99 -20.39 -1.43 2.16
C TYR A 99 -19.22 -0.47 1.88
N ASN A 100 -18.61 0.08 2.94
CA ASN A 100 -17.51 1.03 2.81
C ASN A 100 -16.30 0.39 2.10
N ALA A 101 -15.95 -0.85 2.46
CA ALA A 101 -14.87 -1.59 1.80
C ALA A 101 -15.09 -1.71 0.29
N ARG A 102 -16.31 -2.02 -0.15
CA ARG A 102 -16.68 -2.11 -1.57
C ARG A 102 -16.68 -0.77 -2.28
N VAL A 103 -17.13 0.31 -1.62
CA VAL A 103 -17.04 1.66 -2.18
C VAL A 103 -15.59 2.04 -2.46
N ILE A 104 -14.67 1.72 -1.55
CA ILE A 104 -13.24 2.01 -1.70
C ILE A 104 -12.62 1.26 -2.89
N GLU A 105 -13.06 0.03 -3.17
CA GLU A 105 -12.61 -0.75 -4.33
C GLU A 105 -12.96 -0.09 -5.68
N LEU A 106 -14.02 0.73 -5.70
CA LEU A 106 -14.46 1.48 -6.89
C LEU A 106 -13.86 2.89 -6.96
N GLU A 107 -13.20 3.35 -5.89
CA GLU A 107 -12.68 4.71 -5.77
C GLU A 107 -11.31 4.87 -6.47
N LYS A 108 -11.25 5.87 -7.35
CA LYS A 108 -10.09 6.12 -8.22
C LYS A 108 -8.99 6.91 -7.53
N THR A 109 -9.33 7.77 -6.58
CA THR A 109 -8.40 8.70 -5.96
C THR A 109 -7.83 8.16 -4.65
N ALA A 110 -6.51 8.20 -4.50
CA ALA A 110 -5.83 7.73 -3.29
C ALA A 110 -6.30 8.46 -2.03
N THR A 111 -6.57 9.77 -2.11
CA THR A 111 -7.09 10.58 -0.99
C THR A 111 -8.43 10.05 -0.46
N LYS A 112 -9.40 9.81 -1.34
CA LYS A 112 -10.72 9.28 -0.92
C LYS A 112 -10.62 7.84 -0.46
N ARG A 113 -9.77 7.01 -1.08
CA ARG A 113 -9.48 5.66 -0.59
C ARG A 113 -8.91 5.68 0.83
N ALA A 114 -7.93 6.54 1.11
CA ALA A 114 -7.35 6.68 2.44
C ALA A 114 -8.41 7.08 3.48
N ALA A 115 -9.25 8.06 3.17
CA ALA A 115 -10.36 8.46 4.04
C ALA A 115 -11.34 7.30 4.29
N GLY A 116 -11.76 6.59 3.24
CA GLY A 116 -12.64 5.43 3.37
C GLY A 116 -12.03 4.32 4.22
N TYR A 117 -10.74 4.02 4.03
CA TYR A 117 -10.05 3.02 4.85
C TYR A 117 -9.99 3.42 6.33
N ARG A 118 -9.80 4.71 6.65
CA ARG A 118 -9.89 5.19 8.05
C ARG A 118 -11.28 4.99 8.64
N GLU A 119 -12.34 5.20 7.86
CA GLU A 119 -13.71 4.91 8.30
C GLU A 119 -13.93 3.40 8.52
N CYS A 120 -13.38 2.54 7.66
CA CYS A 120 -13.40 1.10 7.90
C CYS A 120 -12.64 0.71 9.17
N ALA A 121 -11.48 1.33 9.44
CA ALA A 121 -10.72 1.09 10.67
C ALA A 121 -11.52 1.48 11.92
N LYS A 122 -12.20 2.63 11.91
CA LYS A 122 -13.09 3.06 13.01
C LYS A 122 -14.23 2.07 13.23
N LEU A 123 -14.87 1.59 12.16
CA LEU A 123 -15.95 0.61 12.24
C LEU A 123 -15.45 -0.73 12.79
N ALA A 124 -14.27 -1.19 12.37
CA ALA A 124 -13.64 -2.41 12.87
C ALA A 124 -13.25 -2.27 14.36
N SER A 125 -12.68 -1.13 14.77
CA SER A 125 -12.41 -0.86 16.19
C SER A 125 -13.70 -0.89 17.02
N ARG A 126 -14.77 -0.26 16.52
CA ARG A 126 -16.07 -0.28 17.19
C ARG A 126 -16.65 -1.68 17.29
N LEU A 127 -16.45 -2.53 16.27
CA LEU A 127 -16.81 -3.95 16.33
C LEU A 127 -15.98 -4.67 17.41
N ALA A 128 -14.68 -4.41 17.51
CA ALA A 128 -13.84 -4.98 18.56
C ALA A 128 -14.29 -4.58 19.96
N ASP A 129 -14.62 -3.31 20.17
CA ASP A 129 -15.04 -2.77 21.48
C ASP A 129 -16.32 -3.42 22.02
N ILE A 130 -17.17 -3.93 21.12
CA ILE A 130 -18.45 -4.55 21.48
C ILE A 130 -18.39 -6.08 21.55
N GLU A 131 -17.31 -6.72 21.10
CA GLU A 131 -17.17 -8.18 21.22
C GLU A 131 -16.78 -8.59 22.65
N THR A 132 -17.39 -9.68 23.12
CA THR A 132 -17.06 -10.29 24.42
C THR A 132 -16.04 -11.41 24.29
N GLU A 133 -16.04 -12.11 23.16
CA GLU A 133 -15.12 -13.22 22.88
C GLU A 133 -13.75 -12.66 22.47
N GLU A 134 -12.71 -12.94 23.26
CA GLU A 134 -11.35 -12.41 23.04
C GLU A 134 -10.81 -12.75 21.64
N GLU A 135 -11.13 -13.92 21.10
CA GLU A 135 -10.72 -14.28 19.74
C GLU A 135 -11.35 -13.35 18.68
N GLN A 136 -12.65 -13.06 18.80
CA GLN A 136 -13.36 -12.19 17.85
C GLN A 136 -12.97 -10.73 18.01
N LYS A 137 -12.79 -10.29 19.26
CA LYS A 137 -12.24 -8.97 19.59
C LYS A 137 -10.88 -8.79 18.94
N LYS A 138 -9.97 -9.77 19.08
CA LYS A 138 -8.67 -9.74 18.42
C LYS A 138 -8.79 -9.67 16.89
N LYS A 139 -9.67 -10.46 16.27
CA LYS A 139 -9.89 -10.39 14.81
C LYS A 139 -10.33 -9.00 14.35
N TRP A 140 -11.24 -8.35 15.07
CA TRP A 140 -11.67 -6.99 14.71
C TRP A 140 -10.60 -5.93 14.96
N SER A 141 -9.86 -6.02 16.07
CA SER A 141 -8.70 -5.16 16.32
C SER A 141 -7.65 -5.29 15.22
N ASP A 142 -7.33 -6.51 14.80
CA ASP A 142 -6.39 -6.77 13.71
C ASP A 142 -6.96 -6.32 12.36
N THR A 143 -8.27 -6.41 12.16
CA THR A 143 -8.95 -5.85 10.97
C THR A 143 -8.87 -4.31 10.95
N ALA A 144 -8.95 -3.65 12.11
CA ALA A 144 -8.75 -2.21 12.20
C ALA A 144 -7.32 -1.82 11.81
N LEU A 145 -6.32 -2.52 12.34
CA LEU A 145 -4.91 -2.35 11.95
C LEU A 145 -4.68 -2.58 10.45
N TYR A 146 -5.33 -3.59 9.87
CA TYR A 146 -5.31 -3.84 8.43
C TYR A 146 -5.81 -2.61 7.65
N TYR A 147 -6.96 -2.06 8.01
CA TYR A 147 -7.49 -0.88 7.32
C TYR A 147 -6.66 0.39 7.56
N GLU A 148 -6.07 0.58 8.74
CA GLU A 148 -5.10 1.65 9.00
C GLU A 148 -3.88 1.52 8.06
N GLY A 149 -3.34 0.30 7.92
CA GLY A 149 -2.25 0.04 6.98
C GLY A 149 -2.64 0.38 5.54
N ARG A 150 -3.85 0.02 5.10
CA ARG A 150 -4.37 0.37 3.76
C ARG A 150 -4.54 1.88 3.58
N ALA A 151 -4.93 2.60 4.63
CA ALA A 151 -5.00 4.06 4.59
C ALA A 151 -3.61 4.68 4.42
N LEU A 152 -2.62 4.23 5.20
CA LEU A 152 -1.23 4.70 5.13
C LEU A 152 -0.58 4.42 3.77
N VAL A 153 -0.87 3.26 3.15
CA VAL A 153 -0.46 2.97 1.76
C VAL A 153 -0.96 4.05 0.80
N ASN A 154 -2.22 4.50 0.94
CA ASN A 154 -2.78 5.52 0.05
C ASN A 154 -2.29 6.93 0.41
N ASP A 155 -2.04 7.22 1.69
CA ASP A 155 -1.39 8.46 2.10
C ASP A 155 0.02 8.58 1.53
N SER A 156 0.78 7.47 1.51
CA SER A 156 2.11 7.49 0.91
C SER A 156 2.04 7.91 -0.56
N ILE A 157 1.06 7.44 -1.33
CA ILE A 157 0.84 7.86 -2.72
C ILE A 157 0.56 9.37 -2.81
N ASN A 158 -0.34 9.89 -1.96
CA ASN A 158 -0.68 11.32 -1.94
C ASN A 158 0.54 12.20 -1.61
N GLU A 159 1.49 11.66 -0.86
CA GLU A 159 2.74 12.33 -0.47
C GLU A 159 3.92 11.85 -1.32
N ASN A 160 3.70 11.69 -2.63
CA ASN A 160 4.71 11.33 -3.60
C ASN A 160 5.48 10.05 -3.22
N PHE A 161 4.73 8.99 -2.93
CA PHE A 161 5.23 7.68 -2.50
C PHE A 161 6.09 7.73 -1.23
N ASN A 162 5.69 8.51 -0.21
CA ASN A 162 6.39 8.65 1.07
C ASN A 162 6.76 7.28 1.69
N ARG A 163 8.07 7.06 1.89
CA ARG A 163 8.62 5.78 2.37
C ARG A 163 8.29 5.50 3.83
N GLU A 164 8.29 6.51 4.69
CA GLU A 164 8.01 6.36 6.12
C GLU A 164 6.57 5.90 6.32
N LYS A 165 5.61 6.50 5.62
CA LYS A 165 4.21 6.06 5.65
C LYS A 165 4.03 4.63 5.15
N LEU A 166 4.76 4.24 4.10
CA LEU A 166 4.71 2.86 3.60
C LEU A 166 5.31 1.88 4.62
N PHE A 167 6.37 2.26 5.33
CA PHE A 167 6.96 1.46 6.41
C PHE A 167 6.02 1.32 7.61
N GLU A 168 5.36 2.40 8.02
CA GLU A 168 4.30 2.36 9.03
C GLU A 168 3.17 1.42 8.63
N ALA A 169 2.73 1.47 7.36
CA ALA A 169 1.71 0.56 6.85
C ALA A 169 2.13 -0.92 6.97
N VAL A 170 3.38 -1.24 6.59
CA VAL A 170 3.95 -2.59 6.72
C VAL A 170 3.94 -3.05 8.17
N ASN A 171 4.29 -2.18 9.11
CA ASN A 171 4.23 -2.50 10.55
C ASN A 171 2.80 -2.79 11.02
N LYS A 172 1.81 -2.05 10.55
CA LYS A 172 0.39 -2.31 10.84
C LYS A 172 -0.03 -3.69 10.33
N PHE A 173 0.30 -4.04 9.08
CA PHE A 173 0.00 -5.36 8.53
C PHE A 173 0.70 -6.50 9.27
N LYS A 174 1.94 -6.28 9.72
CA LYS A 174 2.71 -7.26 10.49
C LYS A 174 2.09 -7.54 11.86
N GLN A 175 1.49 -6.53 12.49
CA GLN A 175 0.83 -6.67 13.81
C GLN A 175 -0.51 -7.39 13.71
N ALA A 176 -1.23 -7.22 12.59
CA ALA A 176 -2.57 -7.76 12.34
C ALA A 176 -2.58 -9.28 12.05
N THR A 177 -2.10 -10.08 12.99
CA THR A 177 -1.86 -11.53 12.84
C THR A 177 -3.11 -12.40 12.70
N SER A 178 -4.28 -11.93 13.16
CA SER A 178 -5.58 -12.61 13.04
C SER A 178 -6.44 -12.09 11.89
N CYS A 179 -5.91 -11.21 11.03
CA CYS A 179 -6.57 -10.78 9.80
C CYS A 179 -5.93 -11.48 8.59
N ASP A 180 -6.69 -12.35 7.93
CA ASP A 180 -6.19 -13.18 6.82
C ASP A 180 -5.67 -12.33 5.64
N GLU A 181 -6.21 -11.14 5.45
CA GLU A 181 -5.84 -10.19 4.40
C GLU A 181 -4.54 -9.42 4.71
N ALA A 182 -4.11 -9.38 5.97
CA ALA A 182 -2.97 -8.56 6.39
C ALA A 182 -1.63 -9.17 6.01
N PHE A 183 -1.43 -10.49 6.20
CA PHE A 183 -0.16 -11.14 5.90
C PHE A 183 0.28 -11.01 4.43
N PRO A 184 -0.61 -11.21 3.42
CA PRO A 184 -0.27 -10.93 2.04
C PRO A 184 0.13 -9.46 1.82
N CYS A 185 -0.57 -8.50 2.43
CA CYS A 185 -0.21 -7.08 2.32
C CYS A 185 1.17 -6.79 2.93
N TYR A 186 1.47 -7.35 4.11
CA TYR A 186 2.80 -7.27 4.72
C TYR A 186 3.89 -7.75 3.76
N CYS A 187 3.74 -8.97 3.21
CA CYS A 187 4.72 -9.54 2.28
C CYS A 187 4.95 -8.65 1.05
N VAL A 188 3.87 -8.14 0.47
CA VAL A 188 3.91 -7.37 -0.77
C VAL A 188 4.54 -6.00 -0.58
N TYR A 189 4.07 -5.23 0.40
CA TYR A 189 4.58 -3.87 0.61
C TYR A 189 5.99 -3.87 1.19
N ASP A 190 6.36 -4.86 2.01
CA ASP A 190 7.75 -5.02 2.45
C ASP A 190 8.68 -5.31 1.26
N ALA A 191 8.29 -6.20 0.34
CA ALA A 191 9.05 -6.44 -0.89
C ALA A 191 9.17 -5.20 -1.77
N LEU A 192 8.11 -4.40 -1.91
CA LEU A 192 8.14 -3.15 -2.66
C LEU A 192 9.07 -2.12 -2.03
N ILE A 193 9.12 -2.00 -0.70
CA ILE A 193 10.12 -1.17 0.00
C ILE A 193 11.53 -1.62 -0.37
N LYS A 194 11.80 -2.93 -0.36
CA LYS A 194 13.14 -3.46 -0.69
C LYS A 194 13.54 -3.27 -2.14
N ILE A 195 12.58 -3.34 -3.07
CA ILE A 195 12.83 -3.01 -4.48
C ILE A 195 13.21 -1.54 -4.61
N ARG A 196 12.48 -0.64 -3.94
CA ARG A 196 12.77 0.80 -3.99
C ARG A 196 14.15 1.14 -3.43
N GLU A 197 14.62 0.39 -2.43
CA GLU A 197 15.96 0.57 -1.86
C GLU A 197 17.10 0.33 -2.86
N LEU A 198 16.87 -0.43 -3.95
CA LEU A 198 17.85 -0.61 -5.04
C LEU A 198 18.34 0.71 -5.62
N THR A 199 17.45 1.71 -5.70
CA THR A 199 17.77 3.02 -6.28
C THR A 199 18.58 3.93 -5.35
N THR A 200 18.71 3.53 -4.08
CA THR A 200 19.22 4.41 -3.02
C THR A 200 20.48 3.91 -2.33
N ASN A 201 20.69 2.59 -2.22
CA ASN A 201 21.83 2.02 -1.50
C ASN A 201 22.26 0.70 -2.13
N GLU A 202 23.56 0.41 -2.02
CA GLU A 202 24.30 -0.81 -2.43
C GLU A 202 23.65 -2.12 -1.96
N ARG A 203 22.51 -2.52 -2.55
CA ARG A 203 22.01 -3.88 -2.39
C ARG A 203 22.44 -4.74 -3.55
N ASP A 204 23.13 -5.82 -3.19
CA ASP A 204 23.38 -6.95 -4.08
C ASP A 204 22.04 -7.42 -4.67
N LEU A 205 21.88 -7.21 -5.98
CA LEU A 205 20.76 -7.67 -6.79
C LEU A 205 20.43 -9.15 -6.53
N ARG A 206 21.45 -9.97 -6.23
CA ARG A 206 21.31 -11.39 -5.88
C ARG A 206 20.54 -11.58 -4.57
N SER A 207 20.84 -10.76 -3.55
CA SER A 207 20.17 -10.79 -2.25
C SER A 207 18.69 -10.39 -2.38
N LEU A 208 18.40 -9.37 -3.20
CA LEU A 208 17.03 -8.94 -3.44
C LEU A 208 16.24 -10.03 -4.19
N LYS A 209 16.82 -10.61 -5.24
CA LYS A 209 16.20 -11.70 -5.99
C LYS A 209 15.84 -12.88 -5.06
N GLN A 210 16.75 -13.30 -4.19
CA GLN A 210 16.48 -14.34 -3.20
C GLN A 210 15.35 -13.95 -2.25
N TYR A 211 15.31 -12.67 -1.84
CA TYR A 211 14.24 -12.15 -1.00
C TYR A 211 12.88 -12.22 -1.70
N LEU A 212 12.77 -11.74 -2.94
CA LEU A 212 11.54 -11.76 -3.73
C LEU A 212 11.04 -13.19 -3.94
N SER A 213 11.95 -14.12 -4.26
CA SER A 213 11.63 -15.54 -4.42
C SER A 213 11.02 -16.14 -3.15
N ARG A 214 11.64 -15.89 -1.98
CA ARG A 214 11.11 -16.33 -0.68
C ARG A 214 9.76 -15.70 -0.36
N THR A 215 9.57 -14.41 -0.66
CA THR A 215 8.30 -13.71 -0.46
C THR A 215 7.21 -14.32 -1.32
N ARG A 216 7.48 -14.55 -2.60
CA ARG A 216 6.55 -15.17 -3.54
C ARG A 216 6.11 -16.58 -3.11
N GLN A 217 7.04 -17.38 -2.58
CA GLN A 217 6.74 -18.72 -2.04
C GLN A 217 5.85 -18.69 -0.78
N LYS A 218 5.94 -17.64 0.04
CA LYS A 218 5.12 -17.48 1.26
C LYS A 218 3.70 -17.00 0.98
N MET A 219 3.48 -16.34 -0.16
CA MET A 219 2.17 -15.78 -0.49
C MET A 219 1.18 -16.89 -0.87
N SER A 220 0.07 -16.99 -0.15
CA SER A 220 -1.01 -17.94 -0.44
C SER A 220 -1.98 -17.46 -1.52
N LYS A 221 -2.04 -16.15 -1.78
CA LYS A 221 -2.96 -15.50 -2.73
C LYS A 221 -2.22 -14.44 -3.58
N GLY A 222 -2.86 -13.96 -4.64
CA GLY A 222 -2.43 -12.79 -5.41
C GLY A 222 -1.54 -13.15 -6.60
N GLU A 223 -2.07 -13.90 -7.56
CA GLU A 223 -1.27 -14.45 -8.67
C GLU A 223 -0.68 -13.37 -9.59
N ALA A 224 -1.41 -12.28 -9.83
CA ALA A 224 -0.85 -11.12 -10.55
C ALA A 224 0.36 -10.52 -9.81
N THR A 225 0.28 -10.41 -8.49
CA THR A 225 1.38 -9.91 -7.65
C THR A 225 2.58 -10.85 -7.69
N LYS A 226 2.36 -12.16 -7.57
CA LYS A 226 3.42 -13.16 -7.70
C LYS A 226 4.07 -13.14 -9.08
N ALA A 227 3.26 -12.99 -10.14
CA ALA A 227 3.76 -12.87 -11.51
C ALA A 227 4.61 -11.61 -11.69
N CYS A 228 4.19 -10.47 -11.13
CA CYS A 228 5.01 -9.25 -11.13
C CYS A 228 6.35 -9.47 -10.44
N PHE A 229 6.37 -10.05 -9.23
CA PHE A 229 7.63 -10.33 -8.55
C PHE A 229 8.52 -11.30 -9.33
N LEU A 230 7.96 -12.33 -9.95
CA LEU A 230 8.73 -13.24 -10.82
C LEU A 230 9.35 -12.50 -12.02
N LYS A 231 8.61 -11.60 -12.65
CA LYS A 231 9.12 -10.79 -13.77
C LYS A 231 10.19 -9.79 -13.31
N ILE A 232 10.04 -9.21 -12.13
CA ILE A 232 11.09 -8.38 -11.51
C ILE A 232 12.33 -9.22 -11.19
N GLU A 233 12.18 -10.45 -10.67
CA GLU A 233 13.30 -11.39 -10.48
C GLU A 233 14.04 -11.66 -11.82
N GLN A 234 13.29 -11.87 -12.91
CA GLN A 234 13.85 -12.07 -14.25
C GLN A 234 14.55 -10.81 -14.80
N ALA A 235 13.97 -9.63 -14.58
CA ALA A 235 14.58 -8.36 -14.96
C ALA A 235 15.93 -8.19 -14.26
N ILE A 236 15.98 -8.43 -12.95
CA ILE A 236 17.21 -8.39 -12.15
C ILE A 236 18.29 -9.34 -12.71
N GLU A 237 17.92 -10.55 -13.13
CA GLU A 237 18.87 -11.48 -13.76
C GLU A 237 19.42 -10.99 -15.10
N LYS A 238 18.56 -10.43 -15.95
CA LYS A 238 18.95 -9.87 -17.25
C LYS A 238 19.88 -8.67 -17.09
N VAL A 239 19.56 -7.75 -16.17
CA VAL A 239 20.45 -6.62 -15.83
C VAL A 239 21.83 -7.12 -15.42
N HIS A 240 21.91 -8.18 -14.60
CA HIS A 240 23.19 -8.75 -14.19
C HIS A 240 24.03 -9.31 -15.35
N LYS A 241 23.39 -9.72 -16.45
CA LYS A 241 24.05 -10.23 -17.66
C LYS A 241 24.31 -9.15 -18.71
N GLY A 242 23.93 -7.88 -18.46
CA GLY A 242 24.00 -6.81 -19.44
C GLY A 242 22.98 -6.92 -20.58
N GLU A 243 21.90 -7.66 -20.36
CA GLU A 243 20.82 -7.83 -21.33
C GLU A 243 19.75 -6.72 -21.19
N ASP A 244 19.03 -6.45 -22.28
CA ASP A 244 17.88 -5.54 -22.30
C ASP A 244 16.67 -6.11 -21.54
N ILE A 245 15.97 -5.22 -20.82
CA ILE A 245 14.80 -5.53 -20.00
C ILE A 245 13.51 -4.86 -20.49
N ASP A 246 13.53 -4.06 -21.56
CA ASP A 246 12.36 -3.29 -22.02
C ASP A 246 11.11 -4.15 -22.21
N ASP A 247 11.26 -5.34 -22.81
CA ASP A 247 10.14 -6.27 -23.00
C ASP A 247 9.61 -6.83 -21.67
N LEU A 248 10.48 -7.08 -20.70
CA LEU A 248 10.04 -7.49 -19.35
C LEU A 248 9.31 -6.34 -18.64
N ILE A 249 9.74 -5.10 -18.81
CA ILE A 249 9.06 -3.93 -18.24
C ILE A 249 7.65 -3.80 -18.84
N LYS A 250 7.48 -4.01 -20.17
CA LYS A 250 6.16 -4.04 -20.81
C LYS A 250 5.27 -5.14 -20.24
N GLU A 251 5.78 -6.36 -20.14
CA GLU A 251 5.04 -7.49 -19.55
C GLU A 251 4.64 -7.23 -18.09
N ILE A 252 5.53 -6.63 -17.28
CA ILE A 252 5.20 -6.26 -15.90
C ILE A 252 4.04 -5.25 -15.88
N ASN A 253 4.10 -4.21 -16.73
CA ASN A 253 3.05 -3.21 -16.80
C ASN A 253 1.69 -3.81 -17.20
N GLU A 254 1.67 -4.77 -18.13
CA GLU A 254 0.44 -5.51 -18.50
C GLU A 254 -0.14 -6.30 -17.32
N ILE A 255 0.72 -6.94 -16.51
CA ILE A 255 0.29 -7.65 -15.30
C ILE A 255 -0.28 -6.66 -14.26
N ILE A 256 0.36 -5.49 -14.09
CA ILE A 256 -0.10 -4.46 -13.14
C ILE A 256 -1.50 -3.95 -13.51
N LEU A 257 -1.80 -3.77 -14.80
CA LEU A 257 -3.12 -3.35 -15.26
C LEU A 257 -4.25 -4.29 -14.77
N ASN A 258 -3.95 -5.57 -14.63
CA ASN A 258 -4.90 -6.61 -14.23
C ASN A 258 -5.04 -6.81 -12.70
N MET A 259 -4.32 -6.04 -11.87
CA MET A 259 -4.48 -6.17 -10.40
C MET A 259 -5.85 -5.65 -9.91
N ASP A 260 -6.30 -6.13 -8.75
CA ASP A 260 -7.62 -5.72 -8.23
C ASP A 260 -7.59 -4.40 -7.46
N HIS A 261 -6.45 -4.03 -6.86
CA HIS A 261 -6.35 -2.90 -5.94
C HIS A 261 -5.54 -1.74 -6.52
N SER A 262 -6.19 -0.59 -6.70
CA SER A 262 -5.55 0.62 -7.27
C SER A 262 -4.32 1.10 -6.50
N GLY A 263 -4.38 1.15 -5.17
CA GLY A 263 -3.21 1.54 -4.37
C GLY A 263 -2.02 0.59 -4.57
N LEU A 264 -2.28 -0.70 -4.78
CA LEU A 264 -1.22 -1.66 -5.07
C LEU A 264 -0.64 -1.44 -6.47
N LYS A 265 -1.48 -1.20 -7.48
CA LYS A 265 -1.05 -0.87 -8.85
C LYS A 265 -0.10 0.32 -8.87
N GLU A 266 -0.48 1.39 -8.17
CA GLU A 266 0.28 2.64 -8.14
C GLU A 266 1.67 2.43 -7.52
N HIS A 267 1.77 1.68 -6.42
CA HIS A 267 3.07 1.34 -5.83
C HIS A 267 3.92 0.42 -6.71
N PHE A 268 3.31 -0.55 -7.39
CA PHE A 268 4.03 -1.38 -8.36
C PHE A 268 4.54 -0.56 -9.54
N ASN A 269 3.71 0.29 -10.14
CA ASN A 269 4.13 1.19 -11.21
C ASN A 269 5.30 2.07 -10.78
N TYR A 270 5.26 2.62 -9.56
CA TYR A 270 6.37 3.39 -9.01
C TYR A 270 7.65 2.56 -8.84
N ALA A 271 7.53 1.34 -8.33
CA ALA A 271 8.67 0.44 -8.15
C ALA A 271 9.29 0.00 -9.47
N VAL A 272 8.47 -0.30 -10.49
CA VAL A 272 8.93 -0.68 -11.84
C VAL A 272 9.59 0.49 -12.54
N LYS A 273 9.00 1.69 -12.43
CA LYS A 273 9.64 2.92 -12.91
C LYS A 273 11.00 3.15 -12.26
N SER A 274 11.11 2.92 -10.95
CA SER A 274 12.38 2.99 -10.22
C SER A 274 13.41 1.99 -10.75
N ILE A 275 12.99 0.76 -11.09
CA ILE A 275 13.87 -0.26 -11.69
C ILE A 275 14.32 0.15 -13.09
N ASP A 276 13.39 0.63 -13.93
CA ASP A 276 13.68 1.08 -15.29
C ASP A 276 14.64 2.30 -15.29
N GLU A 277 14.42 3.27 -14.41
CA GLU A 277 15.32 4.41 -14.20
C GLU A 277 16.71 3.98 -13.70
N TYR A 278 16.76 2.99 -12.80
CA TYR A 278 18.03 2.42 -12.36
C TYR A 278 18.73 1.68 -13.51
N TYR A 279 18.03 0.91 -14.31
CA TYR A 279 18.64 0.19 -15.44
C TYR A 279 19.18 1.14 -16.51
N LYS A 280 18.39 2.16 -16.87
CA LYS A 280 18.80 3.20 -17.83
C LYS A 280 20.00 4.01 -17.35
N ASN A 281 20.27 4.04 -16.04
CA ASN A 281 21.46 4.64 -15.46
C ASN A 281 21.78 4.05 -14.06
N PRO A 282 22.55 2.94 -13.99
CA PRO A 282 22.77 2.20 -12.76
C PRO A 282 23.81 2.86 -11.84
N MET A 283 24.42 3.95 -12.31
CA MET A 283 25.40 4.73 -11.56
C MET A 283 24.74 5.34 -10.30
N ILE A 284 25.22 4.91 -9.13
CA ILE A 284 24.90 5.48 -7.83
C ILE A 284 26.03 6.43 -7.46
N VAL A 285 25.67 7.64 -7.04
CA VAL A 285 26.62 8.68 -6.67
C VAL A 285 26.24 9.27 -5.32
N GLU A 286 27.11 9.06 -4.35
CA GLU A 286 27.13 9.82 -3.11
C GLU A 286 28.23 10.86 -3.19
N ILE A 287 27.89 12.12 -2.91
CA ILE A 287 28.84 13.22 -3.00
C ILE A 287 28.54 14.24 -1.93
N LYS A 288 29.60 14.78 -1.36
CA LYS A 288 29.57 15.86 -0.38
C LYS A 288 30.76 16.79 -0.63
N PHE A 289 30.65 18.01 -0.16
CA PHE A 289 31.70 19.02 -0.25
C PHE A 289 32.14 19.42 1.15
N GLN A 290 33.45 19.41 1.39
CA GLN A 290 34.05 19.87 2.64
C GLN A 290 35.54 20.18 2.42
N ASN A 291 36.06 21.21 3.07
CA ASN A 291 37.46 21.62 3.04
C ASN A 291 38.01 21.82 1.61
N TRP A 292 37.22 22.44 0.72
CA TRP A 292 37.60 22.62 -0.70
C TRP A 292 37.87 21.33 -1.46
N GLN A 293 37.23 20.24 -1.02
CA GLN A 293 37.31 18.93 -1.63
C GLN A 293 35.90 18.42 -1.93
N LEU A 294 35.73 17.88 -3.12
CA LEU A 294 34.61 17.01 -3.44
C LEU A 294 35.00 15.58 -3.10
N TRP A 295 34.27 15.01 -2.16
CA TRP A 295 34.45 13.65 -1.70
C TRP A 295 33.18 12.87 -1.95
N GLY A 296 33.36 11.63 -2.39
CA GLY A 296 32.22 10.81 -2.72
C GLY A 296 32.59 9.41 -3.13
N THR A 297 31.54 8.67 -3.44
CA THR A 297 31.60 7.28 -3.85
C THR A 297 30.72 7.12 -5.06
N ILE A 298 31.28 6.50 -6.10
CA ILE A 298 30.52 6.06 -7.26
C ILE A 298 30.45 4.53 -7.20
N SER A 299 29.25 3.98 -7.34
CA SER A 299 29.02 2.53 -7.34
C SER A 299 27.90 2.13 -8.30
N GLY A 300 27.65 0.82 -8.42
CA GLY A 300 26.54 0.28 -9.21
C GLY A 300 26.83 0.10 -10.70
N MET A 301 28.04 0.38 -11.17
CA MET A 301 28.45 0.14 -12.55
C MET A 301 29.93 -0.28 -12.65
N ASN A 302 30.28 -0.87 -13.78
CA ASN A 302 31.66 -1.11 -14.19
C ASN A 302 31.95 -0.30 -15.45
N GLY A 303 33.14 0.27 -15.53
CA GLY A 303 33.55 1.11 -16.65
C GLY A 303 34.17 2.42 -16.19
N THR A 304 34.55 3.24 -17.15
CA THR A 304 35.23 4.51 -16.95
C THR A 304 34.19 5.60 -16.75
N VAL A 305 34.31 6.36 -15.66
CA VAL A 305 33.40 7.46 -15.34
C VAL A 305 34.17 8.77 -15.32
N ARG A 306 33.61 9.78 -15.97
CA ARG A 306 34.05 11.18 -15.89
C ARG A 306 33.20 11.95 -14.91
N ILE A 307 33.84 12.78 -14.10
CA ILE A 307 33.20 13.82 -13.30
C ILE A 307 33.41 15.15 -14.02
N ILE A 308 32.33 15.76 -14.46
CA ILE A 308 32.29 16.97 -15.27
C ILE A 308 31.60 18.07 -14.48
N VAL A 309 32.23 19.23 -14.39
CA VAL A 309 31.63 20.44 -13.80
C VAL A 309 31.82 21.57 -14.79
N LYS A 310 30.73 22.24 -15.18
CA LYS A 310 30.73 23.34 -16.18
C LYS A 310 31.38 23.00 -17.54
N GLY A 311 31.47 21.72 -17.88
CA GLY A 311 32.08 21.25 -19.13
C GLY A 311 33.54 20.81 -18.98
N ASP A 312 34.19 21.07 -17.85
CA ASP A 312 35.55 20.60 -17.57
C ASP A 312 35.51 19.22 -16.90
N VAL A 313 36.34 18.30 -17.39
CA VAL A 313 36.54 16.98 -16.77
C VAL A 313 37.51 17.14 -15.60
N LEU A 314 36.99 17.00 -14.37
CA LEU A 314 37.78 17.13 -13.15
C LEU A 314 38.42 15.80 -12.73
N TRP A 315 37.82 14.69 -13.14
CA TRP A 315 38.26 13.35 -12.78
C TRP A 315 37.76 12.33 -13.79
N GLU A 316 38.59 11.35 -14.11
CA GLU A 316 38.27 10.25 -15.02
C GLU A 316 39.01 9.00 -14.53
N GLU A 317 38.30 7.99 -14.05
CA GLU A 317 38.89 6.69 -13.75
C GLU A 317 37.93 5.53 -14.03
N MET A 318 38.54 4.34 -14.13
CA MET A 318 37.84 3.08 -14.18
C MET A 318 37.26 2.72 -12.81
N ILE A 319 35.99 2.32 -12.80
CA ILE A 319 35.25 1.83 -11.65
C ILE A 319 35.06 0.32 -11.79
N ASP A 320 35.44 -0.41 -10.75
CA ASP A 320 35.11 -1.83 -10.55
C ASP A 320 34.25 -1.95 -9.29
N LYS A 321 32.92 -2.10 -9.49
CA LYS A 321 31.84 -2.11 -8.49
C LYS A 321 31.63 -0.83 -7.69
N GLN A 322 32.70 -0.29 -7.13
CA GLN A 322 32.69 0.87 -6.26
C GLN A 322 34.05 1.57 -6.31
N LYS A 323 34.04 2.89 -6.36
CA LYS A 323 35.24 3.72 -6.31
C LYS A 323 34.98 4.97 -5.48
N ASN A 324 35.85 5.23 -4.52
CA ASN A 324 35.89 6.50 -3.81
C ASN A 324 36.73 7.49 -4.61
N PHE A 325 36.29 8.73 -4.68
CA PHE A 325 37.04 9.82 -5.27
C PHE A 325 37.19 10.95 -4.26
N ASN A 326 38.29 11.68 -4.40
CA ASN A 326 38.55 12.89 -3.64
C ASN A 326 39.26 13.88 -4.56
N ILE A 327 38.57 14.98 -4.88
CA ILE A 327 39.00 15.92 -5.92
C ILE A 327 39.04 17.32 -5.33
N PRO A 328 40.17 18.04 -5.41
CA PRO A 328 40.21 19.46 -5.10
C PRO A 328 39.20 20.21 -5.96
N PHE A 329 38.34 21.01 -5.33
CA PHE A 329 37.28 21.72 -6.03
C PHE A 329 37.07 23.12 -5.48
N GLU A 330 37.04 24.10 -6.38
CA GLU A 330 36.85 25.51 -6.05
C GLU A 330 35.51 26.00 -6.63
N PRO A 331 34.42 26.00 -5.84
CA PRO A 331 33.11 26.46 -6.30
C PRO A 331 33.15 27.94 -6.68
N GLU A 332 32.56 28.31 -7.81
CA GLU A 332 32.40 29.71 -8.22
C GLU A 332 30.96 30.20 -8.02
N ASN A 333 30.00 29.29 -7.93
CA ASN A 333 28.60 29.58 -7.61
C ASN A 333 28.18 28.87 -6.32
N LEU A 334 27.14 29.41 -5.66
CA LEU A 334 26.55 28.83 -4.46
C LEU A 334 26.02 27.40 -4.71
N HIS A 335 25.56 27.18 -5.94
CA HIS A 335 25.06 25.90 -6.43
C HIS A 335 25.75 25.59 -7.74
N GLU A 336 26.31 24.39 -7.87
CA GLU A 336 26.82 23.88 -9.13
C GLU A 336 26.34 22.47 -9.39
N ASP A 337 26.15 22.21 -10.67
CA ASP A 337 25.79 20.90 -11.18
C ASP A 337 27.04 20.10 -11.45
N ILE A 338 27.13 18.95 -10.78
CA ILE A 338 28.18 17.97 -10.99
C ILE A 338 27.60 16.82 -11.79
N ILE A 339 28.19 16.59 -12.96
CA ILE A 339 27.77 15.58 -13.92
C ILE A 339 28.72 14.40 -13.84
N PHE A 340 28.18 13.20 -13.81
CA PHE A 340 28.91 11.95 -13.81
C PHE A 340 28.49 11.19 -15.05
N GLU A 341 29.42 10.89 -15.95
CA GLU A 341 29.15 10.30 -17.26
C GLU A 341 29.97 9.01 -17.44
N SER A 342 29.33 7.92 -17.85
CA SER A 342 30.03 6.70 -18.28
C SER A 342 30.52 6.86 -19.73
N LEU A 343 31.78 6.51 -19.98
CA LEU A 343 32.33 6.54 -21.34
C LEU A 343 31.84 5.39 -22.21
N GLU A 344 31.68 4.21 -21.62
CA GLU A 344 31.23 3.02 -22.33
C GLU A 344 29.72 3.08 -22.63
N ASN A 345 28.95 3.79 -21.79
CA ASN A 345 27.52 3.97 -21.95
C ASN A 345 27.15 5.46 -21.82
N PRO A 346 27.23 6.25 -22.92
CA PRO A 346 27.00 7.71 -22.89
C PRO A 346 25.60 8.14 -22.41
N HIS A 347 24.66 7.21 -22.29
CA HIS A 347 23.33 7.47 -21.72
C HIS A 347 23.31 7.39 -20.18
N HIS A 348 24.34 6.81 -19.54
CA HIS A 348 24.48 6.74 -18.09
C HIS A 348 25.07 8.06 -17.55
N ILE A 349 24.21 9.08 -17.44
CA ILE A 349 24.59 10.41 -16.96
C ILE A 349 23.84 10.72 -15.66
N ARG A 350 24.55 10.86 -14.54
CA ARG A 350 23.99 11.35 -13.26
C ARG A 350 24.33 12.82 -13.07
N LYS A 351 23.35 13.61 -12.65
CA LYS A 351 23.52 15.02 -12.33
C LYS A 351 23.20 15.25 -10.85
N LYS A 352 24.10 15.90 -10.11
CA LYS A 352 23.93 16.28 -8.71
C LYS A 352 24.13 17.78 -8.57
N THR A 353 23.11 18.49 -8.12
CA THR A 353 23.24 19.89 -7.72
C THR A 353 23.66 19.92 -6.26
N LEU A 354 24.79 20.56 -5.95
CA LEU A 354 25.31 20.68 -4.59
C LEU A 354 25.29 22.12 -4.12
N ASP A 355 24.95 22.30 -2.83
CA ASP A 355 25.12 23.55 -2.12
C ASP A 355 26.53 23.58 -1.54
N PHE A 356 27.35 24.53 -2.00
CA PHE A 356 28.73 24.68 -1.53
C PHE A 356 28.80 25.53 -0.25
N CYS A 357 28.28 24.97 0.83
CA CYS A 357 28.35 25.56 2.16
C CYS A 357 28.86 24.57 3.21
N GLU A 358 29.57 25.08 4.21
CA GLU A 358 29.88 24.33 5.43
C GLU A 358 29.09 24.89 6.61
N LEU A 359 28.78 24.03 7.59
CA LEU A 359 28.17 24.43 8.85
C LEU A 359 29.28 24.75 9.85
N ILE A 360 29.47 26.03 10.16
CA ILE A 360 30.39 26.51 11.18
C ILE A 360 29.54 27.12 12.30
N ASP A 361 29.62 26.54 13.50
CA ASP A 361 28.84 26.95 14.68
C ASP A 361 27.32 27.08 14.44
N GLY A 362 26.76 26.17 13.64
CA GLY A 362 25.34 26.15 13.28
C GLY A 362 24.94 27.12 12.16
N ASN A 363 25.87 27.93 11.64
CA ASN A 363 25.65 28.83 10.52
C ASN A 363 26.17 28.25 9.21
N ARG A 364 25.42 28.42 8.12
CA ARG A 364 25.89 28.05 6.77
C ARG A 364 26.84 29.12 6.25
N VAL A 365 28.08 28.74 6.03
CA VAL A 365 29.12 29.59 5.44
C VAL A 365 29.37 29.10 4.02
N PHE A 366 29.21 29.99 3.04
CA PHE A 366 29.43 29.67 1.63
C PHE A 366 30.87 29.98 1.24
N PHE A 367 31.50 29.04 0.55
CA PHE A 367 32.85 29.19 0.04
C PHE A 367 32.73 29.42 -1.45
N LEU A 368 33.24 30.55 -1.94
CA LEU A 368 33.24 30.88 -3.36
C LEU A 368 34.64 31.35 -3.75
N LYS A 369 35.07 30.93 -4.94
CA LYS A 369 36.23 31.48 -5.62
C LYS A 369 36.10 33.00 -5.68
N ARG A 370 37.07 33.68 -5.10
CA ARG A 370 37.15 35.14 -5.17
C ARG A 370 37.44 35.48 -6.64
N ARG A 371 36.43 35.96 -7.39
CA ARG A 371 36.71 36.61 -8.67
C ARG A 371 37.57 37.82 -8.37
N ALA A 372 38.83 37.79 -8.79
CA ALA A 372 39.61 39.01 -8.91
C ALA A 372 38.84 39.90 -9.89
N MET A 373 38.31 41.02 -9.39
CA MET A 373 37.74 42.07 -10.24
C MET A 373 38.83 42.69 -11.12
#